data_AF-A0A7X8FUK5-F1
#
_entry.id   AF-A0A7X8FUK5-F1
#
_cell.length_a   1.000
_cell.length_b   1.000
_cell.length_c   1.000
_cell.angle_alpha   90.00
_cell.angle_beta   90.00
_cell.angle_gamma   90.00
#
_symmetry.space_group_name_H-M   'P 1'
#
loop_
_entity.id
_entity.type
_entity.pdbx_description
1 polymer ?
#
loop_
_entity_poly.entity_id
_entity_poly.type
_entity_poly.pdbx_seq_one_letter_code
_entity_poly.pdbx_strand_id
1 'polypeptide(L)'
;MSKTRNAGGVTVALLIIAALIVLVIAAGTLWAFAGGHVNIRARQGRPLFSSSVKDPAAADVPGEDASGSTAVYTGLGTLRAPTGDDRPVTVVLTVYFPYPARDSAFEEELTGKNRAI
;
A
#
# COMPACT_ATOMS: atom_id res chain seq x y z
N MET A 1 8.63 36.53 57.24
CA MET A 1 7.45 37.00 56.45
C MET A 1 7.75 36.72 54.97
N SER A 2 7.31 35.57 54.45
CA SER A 2 7.69 35.14 53.08
C SER A 2 6.80 35.85 52.05
N LYS A 3 7.44 36.40 51.03
CA LYS A 3 6.86 37.32 50.05
C LYS A 3 6.12 36.51 48.97
N THR A 4 4.83 36.26 49.18
CA THR A 4 3.91 35.65 48.21
C THR A 4 3.55 36.62 47.08
N ARG A 5 4.53 37.11 46.30
CA ARG A 5 4.27 38.11 45.24
C ARG A 5 4.29 37.59 43.80
N ASN A 6 4.70 36.35 43.54
CA ASN A 6 4.92 35.91 42.15
C ASN A 6 4.14 34.65 41.71
N ALA A 7 3.25 34.09 42.54
CA ALA A 7 2.53 32.86 42.17
C ALA A 7 1.61 33.08 40.95
N GLY A 8 0.88 34.19 40.90
CA GLY A 8 -0.03 34.49 39.78
C GLY A 8 0.71 34.73 38.46
N GLY A 9 1.82 35.48 38.48
CA GLY A 9 2.62 35.74 37.29
C GLY A 9 3.29 34.49 36.73
N VAL A 10 3.75 33.59 37.59
CA VAL A 10 4.33 32.30 37.19
C VAL A 10 3.26 31.39 36.59
N THR A 11 2.07 31.33 37.17
CA THR A 11 0.96 30.54 36.61
C THR A 11 0.53 31.06 35.24
N VAL A 12 0.40 32.38 35.08
CA VAL A 12 0.08 33.00 33.78
C VAL A 12 1.17 32.72 32.75
N ALA A 13 2.45 32.84 33.11
CA ALA A 13 3.55 32.52 32.22
C ALA A 13 3.54 31.05 31.79
N LEU A 14 3.27 30.11 32.69
CA LEU A 14 3.16 28.69 32.38
C LEU A 14 1.99 28.38 31.44
N LEU A 15 0.84 29.02 31.63
CA LEU A 15 -0.32 28.86 30.74
C LEU A 15 -0.04 29.39 29.33
N ILE A 16 0.66 30.52 29.21
CA ILE A 16 1.06 31.09 27.91
C ILE A 16 2.01 30.12 27.19
N ILE A 17 3.00 29.58 27.90
CA ILE A 17 3.95 28.62 27.34
C ILE A 17 3.23 27.34 26.90
N ALA A 18 2.33 26.80 27.74
CA ALA A 18 1.54 25.62 27.40
C ALA A 18 0.67 25.85 26.15
N ALA A 19 0.00 27.02 26.06
CA ALA A 19 -0.79 27.38 24.89
C ALA A 19 0.06 27.48 23.62
N LEU A 20 1.27 28.04 23.71
CA LEU A 20 2.22 28.10 22.59
C LEU A 20 2.65 26.71 22.13
N ILE A 21 2.94 25.80 23.06
CA ILE A 21 3.31 24.41 22.72
C ILE A 21 2.17 23.72 21.97
N VAL A 22 0.94 23.83 22.48
CA VAL A 22 -0.24 23.24 21.84
C VAL A 22 -0.45 23.83 20.44
N LEU A 23 -0.27 25.14 20.29
CA LEU A 23 -0.37 25.82 18.99
C LEU A 23 0.65 25.26 17.98
N VAL A 24 1.91 25.08 18.38
CA VAL A 24 2.95 24.53 17.51
C VAL A 24 2.65 23.09 17.11
N ILE A 25 2.21 22.25 18.05
CA ILE A 25 1.83 20.85 17.77
C ILE A 25 0.64 20.80 16.81
N ALA A 26 -0.40 21.61 17.04
CA ALA A 26 -1.57 21.66 16.17
C ALA A 26 -1.20 22.15 14.76
N ALA A 27 -0.43 23.24 14.65
CA ALA A 27 0.04 23.74 13.36
C ALA A 27 0.90 22.70 12.61
N GLY A 28 1.83 22.04 13.31
CA GLY A 28 2.68 21.00 12.73
C GLY A 28 1.91 19.77 12.26
N THR A 29 0.92 19.32 13.04
CA THR A 29 0.05 18.20 12.64
C THR A 29 -0.84 18.58 11.47
N LEU A 30 -1.53 19.73 11.50
CA LEU A 30 -2.31 20.18 10.34
C LEU A 30 -1.46 20.33 9.08
N TRP A 31 -0.25 20.87 9.18
CA TRP A 31 0.65 21.02 8.04
C TRP A 31 1.13 19.66 7.48
N ALA A 32 1.51 18.73 8.36
CA ALA A 32 1.93 17.38 7.95
C ALA A 32 0.80 16.61 7.26
N PHE A 33 -0.40 16.63 7.83
CA PHE A 33 -1.55 15.89 7.31
C PHE A 33 -2.22 16.57 6.10
N ALA A 34 -2.35 17.90 6.08
CA ALA A 34 -2.99 18.62 4.96
C ALA A 34 -2.06 18.80 3.75
N GLY A 35 -0.74 18.90 3.97
CA GLY A 35 0.24 19.07 2.88
C GLY A 35 0.54 17.79 2.09
N GLY A 36 -0.10 16.66 2.40
CA GLY A 36 0.19 15.38 1.75
C GLY A 36 1.63 14.87 1.98
N HIS A 37 2.38 15.49 2.90
CA HIS A 37 3.77 15.15 3.19
C HIS A 37 3.90 13.88 4.05
N VAL A 38 2.80 13.40 4.63
CA VAL A 38 2.73 12.03 5.18
C VAL A 38 2.60 11.06 4.00
N ASN A 39 3.74 10.73 3.41
CA ASN A 39 3.84 9.68 2.40
C ASN A 39 3.62 8.30 3.07
N ILE A 40 2.36 7.94 3.37
CA ILE A 40 2.01 6.57 3.82
C ILE A 40 2.40 5.54 2.75
N ARG A 41 2.49 5.97 1.47
CA ARG A 41 2.99 5.17 0.35
C ARG A 41 4.49 4.90 0.36
N ALA A 42 5.30 5.61 1.15
CA ALA A 42 6.74 5.32 1.26
C ALA A 42 7.03 3.95 1.91
N ARG A 43 6.04 3.33 2.57
CA ARG A 43 6.13 1.98 3.13
C ARG A 43 5.73 0.88 2.14
N GLN A 44 5.10 1.22 1.02
CA GLN A 44 4.97 0.29 -0.08
C GLN A 44 6.32 0.28 -0.79
N GLY A 45 7.10 -0.76 -0.51
CA GLY A 45 8.40 -0.98 -1.16
C GLY A 45 8.28 -0.72 -2.66
N ARG A 46 9.31 -0.10 -3.24
CA ARG A 46 9.39 0.14 -4.69
C ARG A 46 8.91 -1.11 -5.42
N PRO A 47 7.99 -0.98 -6.39
CA PRO A 47 7.56 -2.13 -7.16
C PRO A 47 8.82 -2.78 -7.75
N LEU A 48 9.04 -4.06 -7.44
CA LEU A 48 10.22 -4.79 -7.89
C LEU A 48 10.26 -4.90 -9.41
N PHE A 49 9.09 -4.78 -10.05
CA PHE A 49 8.95 -4.64 -11.47
C PHE A 49 8.84 -3.16 -11.83
N SER A 50 9.57 -2.75 -12.86
CA SER A 50 9.31 -1.45 -13.48
C SER A 50 7.84 -1.41 -13.92
N SER A 51 7.20 -0.24 -13.84
CA SER A 51 5.85 0.00 -14.39
C SER A 51 5.73 -0.30 -15.90
N SER A 52 6.83 -0.70 -16.55
CA SER A 52 6.86 -1.18 -17.93
C SER A 52 6.44 -2.64 -18.09
N VAL A 53 6.47 -3.46 -17.03
CA VAL A 53 5.99 -4.86 -17.09
C VAL A 53 4.53 -4.85 -16.65
N LYS A 54 3.63 -4.71 -17.63
CA LYS A 54 2.19 -4.78 -17.42
C LYS A 54 1.76 -6.25 -17.44
N ASP A 55 0.84 -6.61 -16.56
CA ASP A 55 0.17 -7.92 -16.66
C ASP A 55 -0.50 -8.05 -18.03
N PRO A 56 -0.46 -9.24 -18.65
CA PRO A 56 -1.02 -9.43 -19.97
C PRO A 56 -2.53 -9.19 -19.95
N ALA A 57 -3.01 -8.41 -20.91
CA ALA A 57 -4.44 -8.28 -21.14
C ALA A 57 -4.97 -9.52 -21.87
N ALA A 58 -6.29 -9.71 -21.87
CA ALA A 58 -6.95 -10.75 -22.66
C ALA A 58 -6.55 -10.76 -24.14
N ALA A 59 -6.28 -9.59 -24.73
CA ALA A 59 -5.82 -9.45 -26.11
C ALA A 59 -4.36 -9.88 -26.34
N ASP A 60 -3.56 -9.97 -25.27
CA ASP A 60 -2.12 -10.28 -25.33
C ASP A 60 -1.86 -11.79 -25.18
N VAL A 61 -2.87 -12.57 -24.78
CA VAL A 61 -2.76 -14.01 -24.54
C VAL A 61 -3.39 -14.80 -25.68
N PRO A 62 -2.65 -15.70 -26.35
CA PRO A 62 -3.24 -16.61 -27.33
C PRO A 62 -4.23 -17.56 -26.63
N GLY A 63 -5.52 -17.43 -26.93
CA GLY A 63 -6.56 -18.31 -26.41
C GLY A 63 -7.53 -18.70 -27.52
N GLU A 64 -7.55 -19.99 -27.85
CA GLU A 64 -8.49 -20.61 -28.79
C GLU A 64 -9.72 -21.09 -28.04
N ASP A 65 -10.71 -20.20 -27.95
CA ASP A 65 -12.07 -20.60 -27.63
C ASP A 65 -12.85 -20.68 -28.94
N ALA A 66 -13.54 -21.80 -29.19
CA ALA A 66 -14.43 -22.01 -30.34
C ALA A 66 -15.60 -20.98 -30.45
N SER A 67 -15.67 -19.99 -29.56
CA SER A 67 -16.66 -18.91 -29.50
C SER A 67 -16.03 -17.50 -29.41
N GLY A 68 -14.69 -17.36 -29.47
CA GLY A 68 -13.99 -16.11 -29.77
C GLY A 68 -13.65 -15.14 -28.64
N SER A 69 -13.84 -15.47 -27.35
CA SER A 69 -13.53 -14.55 -26.24
C SER A 69 -12.83 -15.24 -25.07
N THR A 70 -11.59 -14.84 -24.81
CA THR A 70 -10.72 -15.33 -23.73
C THR A 70 -10.61 -14.25 -22.65
N ALA A 71 -10.68 -14.63 -21.38
CA ALA A 71 -10.39 -13.77 -20.24
C ALA A 71 -9.08 -14.22 -19.55
N VAL A 72 -8.46 -13.33 -18.76
CA VAL A 72 -7.17 -13.59 -18.11
C VAL A 72 -7.26 -13.23 -16.63
N TYR A 73 -6.99 -14.22 -15.78
CA TYR A 73 -6.93 -14.03 -14.33
C TYR A 73 -5.50 -13.72 -13.89
N THR A 74 -5.29 -12.58 -13.26
CA THR A 74 -3.97 -12.12 -12.76
C THR A 74 -3.95 -11.93 -11.24
N GLY A 75 -5.02 -12.30 -10.55
CA GLY A 75 -5.24 -12.02 -9.12
C GLY A 75 -4.32 -12.75 -8.15
N LEU A 76 -3.48 -13.69 -8.61
CA LEU A 76 -2.52 -14.41 -7.76
C LEU A 76 -1.40 -13.52 -7.20
N GLY A 77 -1.18 -12.35 -7.80
CA GLY A 77 -0.12 -11.44 -7.41
C GLY A 77 1.28 -11.98 -7.72
N THR A 78 2.27 -11.51 -6.95
CA THR A 78 3.68 -11.80 -7.21
C THR A 78 4.20 -12.95 -6.34
N LEU A 79 4.69 -13.99 -6.99
CA LEU A 79 5.38 -15.11 -6.35
C LEU A 79 6.88 -14.84 -6.27
N ARG A 80 7.50 -15.25 -5.15
CA ARG A 80 8.95 -15.17 -4.96
C ARG A 80 9.47 -16.53 -4.51
N ALA A 81 10.47 -17.04 -5.20
CA ALA A 81 11.09 -18.31 -4.87
C ALA A 81 12.62 -18.23 -5.02
N PRO A 82 13.40 -18.79 -4.10
CA PRO A 82 14.84 -18.95 -4.29
C PRO A 82 15.13 -20.10 -5.27
N THR A 83 16.20 -19.98 -6.06
CA THR A 83 16.73 -21.10 -6.85
C THR A 83 17.48 -22.08 -5.95
N GLY A 84 17.57 -23.34 -6.39
CA GLY A 84 18.28 -24.42 -5.68
C GLY A 84 19.79 -24.47 -5.93
N ASP A 85 20.38 -23.41 -6.51
CA ASP A 85 21.80 -23.35 -6.85
C ASP A 85 22.68 -23.10 -5.61
N ASP A 86 23.98 -23.42 -5.71
CA ASP A 86 24.99 -23.14 -4.65
C ASP A 86 25.02 -21.67 -4.22
N ARG A 87 24.64 -20.76 -5.12
CA ARG A 87 24.40 -19.34 -4.84
C ARG A 87 22.95 -19.01 -5.20
N PRO A 88 22.01 -19.02 -4.23
CA PRO A 88 20.59 -18.86 -4.52
C PRO A 88 20.28 -17.49 -5.13
N VAL A 89 19.57 -17.49 -6.25
CA VAL A 89 19.00 -16.29 -6.86
C VAL A 89 17.52 -16.24 -6.52
N THR A 90 16.95 -15.06 -6.25
CA THR A 90 15.51 -14.92 -6.05
C THR A 90 14.82 -14.71 -7.39
N VAL A 91 13.94 -15.63 -7.76
CA VAL A 91 13.06 -15.52 -8.91
C VAL A 91 11.76 -14.86 -8.46
N VAL A 92 11.33 -13.83 -9.19
CA VAL A 92 10.09 -13.09 -8.96
C VAL A 92 9.20 -13.26 -10.19
N LEU A 93 8.02 -13.86 -10.01
CA LEU A 93 7.10 -14.22 -11.09
C LEU A 93 5.73 -13.62 -10.84
N THR A 94 5.09 -13.13 -11.90
CA THR A 94 3.64 -12.86 -11.90
C THR A 94 2.98 -13.89 -12.80
N VAL A 95 2.09 -14.69 -12.24
CA VAL A 95 1.43 -15.79 -12.95
C VAL A 95 0.04 -15.35 -13.39
N TYR A 96 -0.36 -15.74 -14.59
CA TYR A 96 -1.69 -15.52 -15.12
C TYR A 96 -2.30 -16.82 -15.64
N PHE A 97 -3.63 -16.90 -15.64
CA PHE A 97 -4.37 -18.02 -16.21
C PHE A 97 -5.38 -17.54 -17.24
N PRO A 98 -5.29 -17.96 -18.52
CA PRO A 98 -6.37 -17.76 -19.46
C PRO A 98 -7.55 -18.68 -19.13
N TYR A 99 -8.76 -18.18 -19.28
CA TYR A 99 -10.01 -18.94 -19.11
C TYR A 99 -11.09 -18.43 -20.09
N PRO A 100 -12.11 -19.25 -20.41
CA PRO A 100 -13.21 -18.80 -21.24
C PRO A 100 -13.93 -17.61 -20.62
N ALA A 101 -14.15 -16.52 -21.37
CA ALA A 101 -14.76 -15.31 -20.82
C ALA A 101 -16.20 -15.51 -20.30
N ARG A 102 -16.87 -16.59 -20.73
CA ARG A 102 -18.20 -16.99 -20.26
C ARG A 102 -18.20 -17.75 -18.93
N ASP A 103 -17.03 -18.18 -18.46
CA ASP A 103 -16.87 -18.95 -17.23
C ASP A 103 -16.59 -18.00 -16.05
N SER A 104 -17.63 -17.28 -15.61
CA SER A 104 -17.53 -16.39 -14.46
C SER A 104 -17.28 -17.15 -13.15
N ALA A 105 -17.69 -18.41 -13.07
CA ALA A 105 -17.49 -19.26 -11.90
C ALA A 105 -15.99 -19.48 -11.62
N PHE A 106 -15.16 -19.60 -12.66
CA PHE A 106 -13.71 -19.72 -12.52
C PHE A 106 -13.09 -18.50 -11.83
N GLU A 107 -13.45 -17.29 -12.26
CA GLU A 107 -12.95 -16.05 -11.64
C GLU A 107 -13.42 -15.90 -10.20
N GLU A 108 -14.71 -16.18 -9.94
CA GLU A 108 -15.32 -16.10 -8.62
C GLU A 108 -14.67 -17.08 -7.63
N GLU A 109 -14.38 -18.31 -8.05
CA GLU A 109 -13.71 -19.31 -7.21
C GLU A 109 -12.28 -18.86 -6.84
N LEU A 110 -11.49 -18.42 -7.82
CA LEU A 110 -10.11 -18.00 -7.58
C LEU A 110 -10.03 -16.73 -6.74
N THR A 111 -10.92 -15.78 -6.99
CA THR A 111 -11.04 -14.55 -6.19
C THR A 111 -11.51 -14.85 -4.77
N GLY A 112 -12.48 -15.77 -4.62
CA GLY A 112 -13.00 -16.21 -3.34
C GLY A 112 -11.94 -16.89 -2.47
N LYS A 113 -11.04 -17.70 -3.07
CA LYS A 113 -9.93 -18.36 -2.36
C LYS A 113 -8.77 -17.41 -2.01
N ASN A 114 -8.66 -16.26 -2.68
CA ASN A 114 -7.64 -15.25 -2.39
C ASN A 114 -8.03 -14.31 -1.22
N ARG A 115 -9.30 -14.34 -0.79
CA ARG A 115 -9.75 -13.67 0.43
C ARG A 115 -9.36 -14.54 1.62
N ALA A 116 -8.22 -14.21 2.24
CA ALA A 116 -7.68 -14.92 3.39
C ALA A 116 -8.71 -15.14 4.52
N ILE A 117 -8.62 -16.34 5.11
CA ILE A 117 -8.93 -16.63 6.52
C ILE A 117 -7.96 -15.83 7.40
#